data_AF-A0A8C5RA82-F1
#
_entry.id   AF-A0A8C5RA82-F1
#
_cell.length_a   1.000
_cell.length_b   1.000
_cell.length_c   1.000
_cell.angle_alpha   90.00
_cell.angle_beta   90.00
_cell.angle_gamma   90.00
#
_symmetry.space_group_name_H-M   'P 1'
#
loop_
_entity.id
_entity.type
_entity.pdbx_description
1 polymer ?
#
loop_
_entity_poly.entity_id
_entity_poly.type
_entity_poly.pdbx_seq_one_letter_code
_entity_poly.pdbx_strand_id
1 'polypeptide(L)'
;MEQLHYVTELTKRIRLRVSGQKEDETVQYKRIFPSFTWCVRDFTLELKHNGKDITEDEYLMISLKRKQEDPNSQDPDHMKEIEDYNLPRRCILQYFHSHKCFVFGFPVIPKKLKDLENLADHDLEGEFVAQSKRFCNYIFRSGSIKTLPGALVVNGRMLGSLAVSYVEAIKSGAVPCIENAVVALAESENTQAVKDAVTKYEAEMNRHVGTFPTETEKEFVQLHLECEKTALEVFMARSFQDNEQTHQRAFKDKIKSVMKRFSQRNEDKSSQFCMKLLDKLNQTLQTNIAENYYSKPGGHKLFLEEKKKIMETYKTRPGRGVKAHSAEQEFLTNLKEIETTIRSADVSMSEKDKELEAKKAKNKVLRREKEMAEETNKKLEERLELEKKRVEHHKEMLEKKMEEEKEKMKKENEEFLERNLKDQEAEQEFLANFTNNENQTTIRRADVSMSEKEKEIGAEKAEAEAARREKEIAEETNKKLEESLEQERKPSEQHMEMLIKMIKEEREKMVIENKAFLERKLKMILAECLAQGNKRFEQYKVELEQKMQEEREKMRKEYEAILKRKLKEADDLQEAKFKKLTSKLSDHSSFSESAYL
;
A
#
# COMPACT_ATOMS: atom_id res chain seq x y z
N MET A 1 44.36 -0.88 -19.74
CA MET A 1 43.22 -1.82 -19.84
C MET A 1 43.31 -2.96 -18.83
N GLU A 2 44.49 -3.49 -18.48
CA GLU A 2 44.62 -4.57 -17.47
C GLU A 2 44.04 -4.20 -16.09
N GLN A 3 44.16 -2.94 -15.67
CA GLN A 3 43.52 -2.44 -14.43
C GLN A 3 41.98 -2.38 -14.49
N LEU A 4 41.36 -2.56 -15.67
CA LEU A 4 39.92 -2.66 -15.83
C LEU A 4 39.39 -4.10 -15.60
N HIS A 5 40.23 -5.04 -15.15
CA HIS A 5 39.77 -6.38 -14.75
C HIS A 5 38.68 -6.31 -13.66
N TYR A 6 38.58 -5.23 -12.88
CA TYR A 6 37.49 -5.10 -11.91
C TYR A 6 36.12 -5.15 -12.57
N VAL A 7 36.01 -4.70 -13.82
CA VAL A 7 34.78 -4.76 -14.62
C VAL A 7 34.43 -6.21 -14.98
N THR A 8 35.43 -7.07 -15.23
CA THR A 8 35.21 -8.49 -15.54
C THR A 8 34.76 -9.29 -14.32
N GLU A 9 35.02 -8.77 -13.12
CA GLU A 9 34.63 -9.38 -11.85
C GLU A 9 33.26 -8.89 -11.34
N LEU A 10 32.65 -7.89 -11.98
CA LEU A 10 31.39 -7.29 -11.51
C LEU A 10 30.26 -8.32 -11.44
N THR A 11 30.13 -9.21 -12.42
CA THR A 11 29.12 -10.27 -12.43
C THR A 11 29.36 -11.35 -11.38
N LYS A 12 30.60 -11.51 -10.90
CA LYS A 12 30.93 -12.40 -9.78
C LYS A 12 30.69 -11.75 -8.42
N ARG A 13 30.72 -10.41 -8.37
CA ARG A 13 30.65 -9.61 -7.14
C ARG A 13 29.31 -8.91 -6.92
N ILE A 14 28.44 -8.87 -7.92
CA ILE A 14 27.12 -8.25 -7.87
C ILE A 14 26.12 -9.17 -8.53
N ARG A 15 25.01 -9.44 -7.84
CA ARG A 15 23.90 -10.21 -8.40
C ARG A 15 22.70 -9.31 -8.65
N LEU A 16 22.13 -9.34 -9.86
CA LEU A 16 20.94 -8.55 -10.15
C LEU A 16 19.66 -9.17 -9.55
N ARG A 17 19.48 -10.48 -9.68
CA ARG A 17 18.28 -11.22 -9.26
C ARG A 17 18.58 -12.50 -8.46
N VAL A 18 17.61 -12.97 -7.68
CA VAL A 18 17.72 -14.22 -6.89
C VAL A 18 17.49 -15.47 -7.74
N SER A 19 16.69 -15.38 -8.81
CA SER A 19 16.32 -16.50 -9.68
C SER A 19 17.04 -16.47 -11.04
N GLY A 20 17.53 -17.63 -11.49
CA GLY A 20 18.26 -17.80 -12.75
C GLY A 20 17.37 -17.89 -14.00
N GLN A 21 16.35 -17.02 -14.10
CA GLN A 21 15.56 -16.94 -15.34
C GLN A 21 16.40 -16.31 -16.46
N LYS A 22 16.46 -17.02 -17.59
CA LYS A 22 17.20 -16.73 -18.82
C LYS A 22 16.64 -15.52 -19.61
N GLU A 23 16.33 -14.40 -18.96
CA GLU A 23 16.37 -13.13 -19.69
C GLU A 23 17.84 -12.79 -19.96
N ASP A 24 18.13 -12.09 -21.05
CA ASP A 24 19.50 -11.67 -21.37
C ASP A 24 20.02 -10.76 -20.25
N GLU A 25 20.86 -11.31 -19.37
CA GLU A 25 21.35 -10.62 -18.18
C GLU A 25 22.01 -9.28 -18.55
N THR A 26 22.57 -9.17 -19.76
CA THR A 26 23.17 -7.95 -20.31
C THR A 26 22.20 -6.77 -20.36
N VAL A 27 20.94 -6.99 -20.75
CA VAL A 27 19.91 -5.94 -20.79
C VAL A 27 19.58 -5.44 -19.39
N GLN A 28 19.56 -6.34 -18.40
CA GLN A 28 19.31 -5.98 -17.00
C GLN A 28 20.50 -5.23 -16.38
N TYR A 29 21.74 -5.57 -16.75
CA TYR A 29 22.92 -4.81 -16.32
C TYR A 29 22.86 -3.38 -16.85
N LYS A 30 22.62 -3.18 -18.16
CA LYS A 30 22.50 -1.84 -18.77
C LYS A 30 21.43 -0.98 -18.10
N ARG A 31 20.34 -1.58 -17.62
CA ARG A 31 19.26 -0.84 -16.96
C ARG A 31 19.65 -0.30 -15.57
N ILE A 32 20.51 -1.01 -14.84
CA ILE A 32 20.79 -0.71 -13.42
C ILE A 32 22.16 -0.05 -13.23
N PHE A 33 23.13 -0.39 -14.08
CA PHE A 33 24.48 0.13 -14.01
C PHE A 33 24.51 1.61 -14.47
N PRO A 34 25.46 2.40 -13.94
CA PRO A 34 25.56 3.82 -14.28
C PRO A 34 26.00 4.04 -15.73
N SER A 35 26.02 5.29 -16.18
CA SER A 35 26.78 5.65 -17.37
C SER A 35 28.29 5.44 -17.14
N PHE A 36 29.00 5.00 -18.16
CA PHE A 36 30.45 4.84 -18.12
C PHE A 36 31.13 6.10 -18.70
N THR A 37 31.94 6.79 -17.90
CA THR A 37 32.75 7.92 -18.37
C THR A 37 34.23 7.65 -18.09
N TRP A 38 35.03 7.48 -19.13
CA TRP A 38 36.47 7.30 -19.02
C TRP A 38 37.18 8.65 -19.02
N CYS A 39 37.80 9.00 -17.89
CA CYS A 39 38.65 10.19 -17.78
C CYS A 39 40.11 9.79 -17.91
N VAL A 40 40.70 10.01 -19.08
CA VAL A 40 42.12 9.71 -19.34
C VAL A 40 42.95 10.93 -18.97
N ARG A 41 43.66 10.84 -17.85
CA ARG A 41 44.51 11.92 -17.33
C ARG A 41 45.89 11.87 -17.98
N ASP A 42 46.55 13.02 -18.02
CA ASP A 42 47.91 13.18 -18.53
C ASP A 42 48.08 12.62 -19.95
N PHE A 43 47.11 12.90 -20.81
CA PHE A 43 47.04 12.38 -22.17
C PHE A 43 48.14 12.98 -23.05
N THR A 44 48.93 12.11 -23.67
CA THR A 44 50.11 12.51 -24.48
C THR A 44 49.98 12.17 -25.96
N LEU A 45 48.90 11.54 -26.39
CA LEU A 45 48.70 11.16 -27.78
C LEU A 45 48.02 12.31 -28.53
N GLU A 46 48.30 12.43 -29.82
CA GLU A 46 47.42 13.19 -30.70
C GLU A 46 46.14 12.39 -30.93
N LEU A 47 44.97 13.04 -30.87
CA LEU A 47 43.69 12.43 -31.22
C LEU A 47 43.58 12.24 -32.73
N LYS A 48 44.43 11.36 -33.27
CA LYS A 48 44.47 10.99 -34.67
C LYS A 48 44.49 9.48 -34.84
N HIS A 49 43.74 9.00 -35.82
CA HIS A 49 43.76 7.61 -36.25
C HIS A 49 43.81 7.54 -37.78
N ASN A 50 44.76 6.78 -38.33
CA ASN A 50 45.01 6.70 -39.78
C ASN A 50 45.16 8.08 -40.46
N GLY A 51 45.77 9.04 -39.77
CA GLY A 51 46.01 10.39 -40.27
C GLY A 51 44.80 11.32 -40.24
N LYS A 52 43.65 10.89 -39.71
CA LYS A 52 42.44 11.71 -39.52
C LYS A 52 42.28 12.08 -38.06
N ASP A 53 41.82 13.31 -37.80
CA ASP A 53 41.45 13.74 -36.45
C ASP A 53 40.22 12.94 -35.98
N ILE A 54 40.25 12.51 -34.72
CA ILE A 54 39.17 11.79 -34.05
C ILE A 54 38.76 12.53 -32.77
N THR A 55 37.54 12.27 -32.32
CA THR A 55 37.01 12.74 -31.04
C THR A 55 37.49 11.88 -29.88
N GLU A 56 37.32 12.36 -28.65
CA GLU A 56 37.65 11.57 -27.45
C GLU A 56 36.82 10.27 -27.38
N ASP A 57 35.55 10.32 -27.80
CA ASP A 57 34.65 9.17 -27.79
C ASP A 57 35.07 8.13 -28.83
N GLU A 58 35.47 8.56 -30.03
CA GLU A 58 36.02 7.66 -31.05
C GLU A 58 37.33 7.01 -30.58
N TYR A 59 38.18 7.75 -29.84
CA TYR A 59 39.37 7.18 -29.20
C TYR A 59 39.00 6.05 -28.22
N LEU A 60 37.94 6.22 -27.43
CA LEU A 60 37.41 5.17 -26.54
C LEU A 60 36.91 3.96 -27.35
N MET A 61 36.12 4.17 -28.40
CA MET A 61 35.59 3.07 -29.21
C MET A 61 36.69 2.27 -29.91
N ILE A 62 37.71 2.95 -30.44
CA ILE A 62 38.90 2.29 -31.02
C ILE A 62 39.63 1.47 -29.94
N SER A 63 39.79 2.02 -28.74
CA SER A 63 40.45 1.36 -27.61
C SER A 63 39.70 0.11 -27.12
N LEU A 64 38.37 0.10 -27.27
CA LEU A 64 37.47 -1.01 -26.94
C LEU A 64 37.32 -2.04 -28.08
N LYS A 65 37.93 -1.82 -29.24
CA LYS A 65 37.89 -2.77 -30.37
C LYS A 65 38.42 -4.14 -29.94
N ARG A 66 37.61 -5.17 -30.19
CA ARG A 66 37.94 -6.57 -29.93
C ARG A 66 38.86 -7.11 -31.03
N LYS A 67 39.80 -7.98 -30.66
CA LYS A 67 40.55 -8.78 -31.62
C LYS A 67 39.62 -9.86 -32.18
N GLN A 68 39.70 -10.10 -33.50
CA GLN A 68 39.00 -11.24 -34.10
C GLN A 68 39.65 -12.53 -33.63
N GLU A 69 38.83 -13.52 -33.32
CA GLU A 69 39.29 -14.89 -33.09
C GLU A 69 39.61 -15.50 -34.46
N ASP A 70 40.79 -16.08 -34.64
CA ASP A 70 41.06 -16.93 -35.79
C ASP A 70 40.38 -18.28 -35.55
N PRO A 71 39.29 -18.61 -36.26
CA PRO A 71 38.53 -19.83 -36.04
C PRO A 71 39.34 -21.10 -36.34
N ASN A 72 40.49 -20.99 -37.04
CA ASN A 72 41.36 -22.11 -37.39
C ASN A 72 42.57 -22.27 -36.45
N SER A 73 42.82 -21.30 -35.57
CA SER A 73 43.92 -21.37 -34.60
C SER A 73 43.50 -22.23 -33.40
N GLN A 74 44.19 -23.36 -33.20
CA GLN A 74 44.00 -24.25 -32.05
C GLN A 74 45.03 -24.04 -30.94
N ASP A 75 45.84 -22.98 -31.01
CA ASP A 75 46.82 -22.65 -29.98
C ASP A 75 46.10 -22.14 -28.71
N PRO A 76 46.11 -22.92 -27.61
CA PRO A 76 45.38 -22.56 -26.39
C PRO A 76 45.90 -21.28 -25.75
N ASP A 77 47.20 -21.00 -25.86
CA ASP A 77 47.82 -19.81 -25.26
C ASP A 77 47.42 -18.55 -26.04
N HIS A 78 47.35 -18.65 -27.37
CA HIS A 78 46.88 -17.57 -28.24
C HIS A 78 45.39 -17.28 -28.04
N MET A 79 44.55 -18.32 -27.94
CA MET A 79 43.12 -18.17 -27.63
C MET A 79 42.90 -17.49 -26.27
N LYS A 80 43.69 -17.89 -25.26
CA LYS A 80 43.63 -17.29 -23.93
C LYS A 80 44.07 -15.83 -23.94
N GLU A 81 45.13 -15.47 -24.68
CA GLU A 81 45.56 -14.07 -24.83
C GLU A 81 44.46 -13.21 -25.49
N ILE A 82 43.78 -13.73 -26.51
CA ILE A 82 42.66 -13.05 -27.17
C ILE A 82 41.49 -12.86 -26.20
N GLU A 83 41.14 -13.88 -25.42
CA GLU A 83 40.05 -13.79 -24.43
C GLU A 83 40.41 -12.83 -23.29
N ASP A 84 41.62 -12.89 -22.74
CA ASP A 84 42.11 -11.97 -21.70
C ASP A 84 42.11 -10.51 -22.21
N TYR A 85 42.37 -10.30 -23.51
CA TYR A 85 42.23 -9.00 -24.17
C TYR A 85 40.76 -8.59 -24.39
N ASN A 86 39.90 -9.49 -24.86
CA ASN A 86 38.54 -9.19 -25.29
C ASN A 86 37.55 -9.07 -24.13
N LEU A 87 37.72 -9.87 -23.07
CA LEU A 87 36.80 -9.94 -21.93
C LEU A 87 36.52 -8.57 -21.27
N PRO A 88 37.51 -7.79 -20.82
CA PRO A 88 37.26 -6.47 -20.21
C PRO A 88 36.56 -5.50 -21.17
N ARG A 89 36.90 -5.54 -22.46
CA ARG A 89 36.28 -4.69 -23.49
C ARG A 89 34.82 -5.06 -23.71
N ARG A 90 34.53 -6.36 -23.81
CA ARG A 90 33.18 -6.91 -23.92
C ARG A 90 32.34 -6.53 -22.70
N CYS A 91 32.87 -6.67 -21.49
CA CYS A 91 32.16 -6.30 -20.26
C CYS A 91 31.82 -4.80 -20.20
N ILE A 92 32.72 -3.91 -20.62
CA ILE A 92 32.44 -2.46 -20.67
C ILE A 92 31.29 -2.17 -21.63
N LEU A 93 31.32 -2.72 -22.85
CA LEU A 93 30.28 -2.51 -23.85
C LEU A 93 28.92 -3.13 -23.46
N GLN A 94 28.95 -4.24 -22.72
CA GLN A 94 27.74 -4.98 -22.35
C GLN A 94 27.08 -4.49 -21.07
N TYR A 95 27.83 -4.07 -20.05
CA TYR A 95 27.25 -3.76 -18.73
C TYR A 95 26.79 -2.32 -18.59
N PHE A 96 27.42 -1.39 -19.31
CA PHE A 96 27.08 0.03 -19.22
C PHE A 96 26.27 0.44 -20.43
N HIS A 97 25.24 1.26 -20.21
CA HIS A 97 24.35 1.70 -21.27
C HIS A 97 24.96 2.82 -22.13
N SER A 98 25.86 3.63 -21.58
CA SER A 98 26.47 4.77 -22.25
C SER A 98 27.98 4.81 -22.01
N HIS A 99 28.74 5.24 -23.02
CA HIS A 99 30.20 5.26 -23.02
C HIS A 99 30.68 6.64 -23.47
N LYS A 100 31.23 7.41 -22.52
CA LYS A 100 31.79 8.74 -22.77
C LYS A 100 33.27 8.77 -22.46
N CYS A 101 34.04 9.56 -23.21
CA CYS A 101 35.45 9.75 -22.97
C CYS A 101 35.80 11.23 -22.81
N PHE A 102 36.71 11.52 -21.90
CA PHE A 102 37.38 12.81 -21.80
C PHE A 102 38.87 12.57 -21.61
N VAL A 103 39.68 13.14 -22.50
CA VAL A 103 41.12 13.18 -22.34
C VAL A 103 41.53 14.51 -21.71
N PHE A 104 42.51 14.49 -20.82
CA PHE A 104 43.02 15.67 -20.13
C PHE A 104 44.52 15.73 -20.30
N GLY A 105 45.04 16.84 -20.84
CA GLY A 105 46.48 17.11 -20.82
C GLY A 105 47.00 17.33 -19.39
N PHE A 106 48.31 17.55 -19.27
CA PHE A 106 48.90 17.90 -17.99
C PHE A 106 48.30 19.22 -17.47
N PRO A 107 47.86 19.29 -16.21
CA PRO A 107 47.28 20.52 -15.66
C PRO A 107 48.32 21.62 -15.48
N VAL A 108 49.56 21.24 -15.20
CA VAL A 108 50.74 22.10 -15.03
C VAL A 108 52.00 21.29 -15.34
N ILE A 109 53.13 21.99 -15.48
CA ILE A 109 54.45 21.34 -15.53
C ILE A 109 54.71 20.46 -14.28
N PRO A 110 55.39 19.30 -14.41
CA PRO A 110 55.54 18.33 -13.32
C PRO A 110 56.06 18.89 -11.99
N LYS A 111 56.94 19.90 -12.03
CA LYS A 111 57.52 20.53 -10.84
C LYS A 111 56.49 21.24 -9.95
N LYS A 112 55.33 21.64 -10.50
CA LYS A 112 54.25 22.33 -9.79
C LYS A 112 53.11 21.40 -9.35
N LEU A 113 53.13 20.11 -9.73
CA LEU A 113 52.04 19.18 -9.41
C LEU A 113 51.80 19.00 -7.90
N LYS A 114 52.86 19.10 -7.09
CA LYS A 114 52.76 19.03 -5.62
C LYS A 114 51.93 20.16 -5.00
N ASP A 115 51.80 21.28 -5.71
CA ASP A 115 51.09 22.48 -5.25
C ASP A 115 49.73 22.62 -5.95
N LEU A 116 49.30 21.63 -6.76
CA LEU A 116 48.17 21.73 -7.68
C LEU A 116 46.85 22.17 -7.02
N GLU A 117 46.56 21.69 -5.81
CA GLU A 117 45.35 22.07 -5.06
C GLU A 117 45.31 23.55 -4.64
N ASN A 118 46.47 24.21 -4.58
CA ASN A 118 46.60 25.60 -4.15
C ASN A 118 46.75 26.58 -5.33
N LEU A 119 46.85 26.07 -6.56
CA LEU A 119 46.96 26.89 -7.77
C LEU A 119 45.60 27.42 -8.21
N ALA A 120 45.56 28.64 -8.73
CA ALA A 120 44.35 29.19 -9.32
C ALA A 120 44.21 28.73 -10.79
N ASP A 121 43.00 28.78 -11.36
CA ASP A 121 42.74 28.41 -12.76
C ASP A 121 43.69 29.09 -13.77
N HIS A 122 44.13 30.33 -13.50
CA HIS A 122 45.02 31.06 -14.41
C HIS A 122 46.49 30.62 -14.31
N ASP A 123 46.85 29.84 -13.28
CA ASP A 123 48.16 29.21 -13.12
C ASP A 123 48.24 27.82 -13.78
N LEU A 124 47.10 27.31 -14.28
CA LEU A 124 46.95 26.03 -14.96
C LEU A 124 47.03 26.18 -16.48
N GLU A 125 47.30 25.07 -17.17
CA GLU A 125 47.23 25.00 -18.63
C GLU A 125 45.81 25.30 -19.12
N GLY A 126 45.69 26.25 -20.04
CA GLY A 126 44.38 26.76 -20.48
C GLY A 126 43.48 25.69 -21.12
N GLU A 127 44.07 24.77 -21.88
CA GLU A 127 43.36 23.63 -22.47
C GLU A 127 42.84 22.66 -21.39
N PHE A 128 43.63 22.40 -20.35
CA PHE A 128 43.20 21.59 -19.22
C PHE A 128 42.01 22.22 -18.48
N VAL A 129 42.04 23.54 -18.26
CA VAL A 129 40.93 24.27 -17.63
C VAL A 129 39.68 24.23 -18.51
N ALA A 130 39.82 24.46 -19.81
CA ALA A 130 38.71 24.40 -20.76
C ALA A 130 38.07 23.00 -20.79
N GLN A 131 38.90 21.96 -20.85
CA GLN A 131 38.45 20.57 -20.84
C GLN A 131 37.79 20.16 -19.52
N SER A 132 38.34 20.60 -18.39
CA SER A 132 37.75 20.40 -17.05
C SER A 132 36.35 21.03 -16.98
N LYS A 133 36.18 22.25 -17.51
CA LYS A 133 34.87 22.91 -17.60
C LYS A 133 33.90 22.14 -18.51
N ARG A 134 34.35 21.65 -19.66
CA ARG A 134 33.53 20.79 -20.55
C ARG A 134 33.08 19.51 -19.83
N PHE A 135 33.99 18.84 -19.14
CA PHE A 135 33.70 17.64 -18.36
C PHE A 135 32.67 17.92 -17.26
N CYS A 136 32.91 18.91 -16.39
CA CYS A 136 31.97 19.27 -15.33
C CYS A 136 30.59 19.62 -15.88
N ASN A 137 30.53 20.43 -16.95
CA ASN A 137 29.27 20.79 -17.60
C ASN A 137 28.54 19.56 -18.17
N TYR A 138 29.27 18.61 -18.74
CA TYR A 138 28.68 17.35 -19.18
C TYR A 138 28.08 16.60 -17.98
N ILE A 139 28.85 16.35 -16.92
CA ILE A 139 28.36 15.60 -15.74
C ILE A 139 27.15 16.28 -15.10
N PHE A 140 27.14 17.61 -14.96
CA PHE A 140 25.99 18.34 -14.39
C PHE A 140 24.73 18.28 -15.27
N ARG A 141 24.88 18.09 -16.59
CA ARG A 141 23.74 18.01 -17.54
C ARG A 141 23.28 16.60 -17.82
N SER A 142 24.21 15.64 -17.89
CA SER A 142 23.96 14.24 -18.26
C SER A 142 23.77 13.33 -17.05
N GLY A 143 24.17 13.78 -15.86
CA GLY A 143 24.00 13.03 -14.62
C GLY A 143 22.54 12.71 -14.34
N SER A 144 22.19 11.42 -14.40
CA SER A 144 20.85 10.94 -14.09
C SER A 144 20.66 10.77 -12.59
N ILE A 145 19.42 10.99 -12.13
CA ILE A 145 19.03 10.65 -10.77
C ILE A 145 19.10 9.13 -10.62
N LYS A 146 19.68 8.64 -9.52
CA LYS A 146 19.79 7.19 -9.29
C LYS A 146 18.41 6.57 -9.15
N THR A 147 18.12 5.58 -10.01
CA THR A 147 16.93 4.74 -9.92
C THR A 147 17.29 3.29 -9.63
N LEU A 148 16.32 2.58 -9.05
CA LEU A 148 16.33 1.13 -8.84
C LEU A 148 15.18 0.49 -9.65
N PRO A 149 15.20 -0.84 -9.85
CA PRO A 149 14.15 -1.54 -10.57
C PRO A 149 12.73 -1.14 -10.13
N GLY A 150 11.89 -0.81 -11.11
CA GLY A 150 10.54 -0.29 -10.88
C GLY A 150 10.44 1.23 -10.79
N ALA A 151 11.34 1.97 -11.46
CA ALA A 151 11.39 3.45 -11.47
C ALA A 151 11.50 4.07 -10.06
N LEU A 152 12.12 3.35 -9.12
CA LEU A 152 12.24 3.80 -7.74
C LEU A 152 13.39 4.80 -7.61
N VAL A 153 13.05 6.08 -7.44
CA VAL A 153 14.02 7.16 -7.26
C VAL A 153 14.67 7.08 -5.88
N VAL A 154 15.98 6.94 -5.85
CA VAL A 154 16.75 6.80 -4.61
C VAL A 154 16.99 8.17 -3.97
N ASN A 155 16.42 8.38 -2.78
CA ASN A 155 16.73 9.54 -1.93
C ASN A 155 17.85 9.22 -0.93
N GLY A 156 18.27 10.22 -0.13
CA GLY A 156 19.37 10.05 0.82
C GLY A 156 19.15 8.98 1.90
N ARG A 157 17.91 8.82 2.38
CA ARG A 157 17.57 7.78 3.38
C ARG A 157 17.72 6.38 2.77
N MET A 158 17.16 6.21 1.56
CA MET A 158 17.24 4.96 0.82
C MET A 158 18.69 4.60 0.49
N LEU A 159 19.49 5.59 0.07
CA LEU A 159 20.92 5.39 -0.18
C LEU A 159 21.66 4.91 1.07
N GLY A 160 21.37 5.49 2.24
CA GLY A 160 21.92 5.03 3.52
C GLY A 160 21.57 3.57 3.82
N SER A 161 20.30 3.19 3.66
CA SER A 161 19.84 1.81 3.85
C SER A 161 20.49 0.82 2.87
N LEU A 162 20.64 1.20 1.59
CA LEU A 162 21.32 0.40 0.58
C LEU A 162 22.80 0.21 0.94
N ALA A 163 23.48 1.27 1.37
CA ALA A 163 24.88 1.20 1.79
C ALA A 163 25.07 0.23 2.96
N VAL A 164 24.22 0.31 3.98
CA VAL A 164 24.24 -0.64 5.12
C VAL A 164 24.04 -2.08 4.62
N SER A 165 22.99 -2.32 3.82
CA SER A 165 22.66 -3.66 3.32
C SER A 165 23.80 -4.27 2.49
N TYR A 166 24.40 -3.50 1.59
CA TYR A 166 25.51 -3.97 0.77
C TYR A 166 26.77 -4.23 1.59
N VAL A 167 27.10 -3.36 2.54
CA VAL A 167 28.28 -3.55 3.42
C VAL A 167 28.11 -4.79 4.32
N GLU A 168 26.90 -5.03 4.84
CA GLU A 168 26.60 -6.23 5.64
C GLU A 168 26.68 -7.52 4.83
N ALA A 169 26.18 -7.51 3.58
CA ALA A 169 26.35 -8.63 2.67
C ALA A 169 27.84 -8.94 2.44
N ILE A 170 28.64 -7.92 2.13
CA ILE A 170 30.10 -8.07 1.93
C ILE A 170 30.77 -8.61 3.19
N LYS A 171 30.46 -8.05 4.36
CA LYS A 171 31.05 -8.45 5.65
C LYS A 171 30.71 -9.90 6.01
N SER A 172 29.53 -10.38 5.64
CA SER A 172 29.10 -11.77 5.87
C SER A 172 29.62 -12.77 4.83
N GLY A 173 30.35 -12.32 3.81
CA GLY A 173 30.82 -13.15 2.70
C GLY A 173 29.74 -13.44 1.65
N ALA A 174 28.55 -12.83 1.76
CA ALA A 174 27.51 -12.90 0.76
C ALA A 174 27.78 -11.93 -0.40
N VAL A 175 27.31 -12.28 -1.60
CA VAL A 175 27.37 -11.41 -2.77
C VAL A 175 26.22 -10.39 -2.69
N PRO A 176 26.48 -9.08 -2.70
CA PRO A 176 25.44 -8.05 -2.76
C PRO A 176 24.45 -8.31 -3.91
N CYS A 177 23.16 -8.29 -3.59
CA CYS A 177 22.09 -8.52 -4.55
C CYS A 177 21.15 -7.32 -4.62
N ILE A 178 20.94 -6.78 -5.82
CA ILE A 178 20.16 -5.56 -6.03
C ILE A 178 18.68 -5.80 -5.73
N GLU A 179 18.10 -6.89 -6.27
CA GLU A 179 16.71 -7.28 -5.99
C GLU A 179 16.45 -7.47 -4.48
N ASN A 180 17.32 -8.20 -3.78
CA ASN A 180 17.18 -8.38 -2.33
C ASN A 180 17.25 -7.06 -1.56
N ALA A 181 18.15 -6.15 -1.97
CA ALA A 181 18.26 -4.85 -1.34
C ALA A 181 17.02 -3.99 -1.57
N VAL A 182 16.41 -4.05 -2.76
CA VAL A 182 15.14 -3.37 -3.06
C VAL A 182 13.99 -3.93 -2.22
N VAL A 183 13.88 -5.26 -2.13
CA VAL A 183 12.84 -5.93 -1.32
C VAL A 183 12.99 -5.58 0.17
N ALA A 184 14.20 -5.67 0.71
CA ALA A 184 14.48 -5.30 2.10
C ALA A 184 14.21 -3.81 2.36
N LEU A 185 14.52 -2.95 1.39
CA LEU A 185 14.22 -1.52 1.47
C LEU A 185 12.71 -1.27 1.46
N ALA A 186 11.96 -1.94 0.59
CA ALA A 186 10.49 -1.85 0.54
C ALA A 186 9.89 -2.27 1.88
N GLU A 187 10.31 -3.41 2.43
CA GLU A 187 9.83 -3.91 3.73
C GLU A 187 10.07 -2.89 4.86
N SER A 188 11.28 -2.35 4.93
CA SER A 188 11.68 -1.37 5.94
C SER A 188 10.93 -0.04 5.80
N GLU A 189 10.87 0.51 4.58
CA GLU A 189 10.22 1.79 4.29
C GLU A 189 8.69 1.68 4.46
N ASN A 190 8.06 0.59 4.03
CA ASN A 190 6.63 0.34 4.21
C ASN A 190 6.27 0.13 5.68
N THR A 191 7.09 -0.60 6.44
CA THR A 191 6.93 -0.72 7.90
C THR A 191 6.95 0.64 8.58
N GLN A 192 7.89 1.50 8.20
CA GLN A 192 7.97 2.85 8.74
C GLN A 192 6.80 3.73 8.25
N ALA A 193 6.34 3.58 7.01
CA ALA A 193 5.17 4.27 6.48
C ALA A 193 3.91 3.98 7.31
N VAL A 194 3.70 2.72 7.73
CA VAL A 194 2.61 2.35 8.64
C VAL A 194 2.75 3.08 9.98
N LYS A 195 3.95 3.09 10.57
CA LYS A 195 4.19 3.76 11.86
C LYS A 195 3.93 5.27 11.79
N ASP A 196 4.47 5.92 10.77
CA ASP A 196 4.34 7.37 10.58
C ASP A 196 2.88 7.76 10.34
N ALA A 197 2.17 6.98 9.51
CA ALA A 197 0.76 7.19 9.23
C ALA A 197 -0.13 7.01 10.47
N VAL A 198 0.11 5.96 11.28
CA VAL A 198 -0.63 5.74 12.53
C VAL A 198 -0.34 6.84 13.55
N THR A 199 0.91 7.29 13.65
CA THR A 199 1.30 8.41 14.51
C THR A 199 0.59 9.70 14.08
N LYS A 200 0.53 9.96 12.77
CA LYS A 200 -0.21 11.10 12.22
C LYS A 200 -1.70 11.02 12.55
N TYR A 201 -2.32 9.85 12.36
CA TYR A 201 -3.72 9.63 12.72
C TYR A 201 -3.99 9.90 14.20
N GLU A 202 -3.16 9.36 15.10
CA GLU A 202 -3.29 9.57 16.54
C GLU A 202 -3.14 11.05 16.91
N ALA A 203 -2.19 11.76 16.30
CA ALA A 203 -1.99 13.19 16.55
C ALA A 203 -3.22 14.02 16.13
N GLU A 204 -3.78 13.76 14.94
CA GLU A 204 -4.98 14.44 14.47
C GLU A 204 -6.19 14.14 15.36
N MET A 205 -6.45 12.86 15.68
CA MET A 205 -7.53 12.49 16.59
C MET A 205 -7.39 13.13 17.98
N ASN A 206 -6.16 13.19 18.52
CA ASN A 206 -5.89 13.81 19.81
C ASN A 206 -6.22 15.31 19.82
N ARG A 207 -6.01 16.02 18.71
CA ARG A 207 -6.37 17.44 18.58
C ARG A 207 -7.87 17.68 18.77
N HIS A 208 -8.69 16.67 18.47
CA HIS A 208 -10.14 16.75 18.61
C HIS A 208 -10.69 16.16 19.92
N VAL A 209 -9.87 15.61 20.82
CA VAL A 209 -10.36 15.04 22.11
C VAL A 209 -11.11 16.06 22.97
N GLY A 210 -10.82 17.35 22.79
CA GLY A 210 -11.53 18.45 23.45
C GLY A 210 -13.00 18.57 23.04
N THR A 211 -13.40 18.08 21.87
CA THR A 211 -14.79 18.10 21.40
C THR A 211 -15.61 16.90 21.90
N PHE A 212 -14.99 15.95 22.60
CA PHE A 212 -15.72 14.78 23.12
C PHE A 212 -16.48 15.12 24.41
N PRO A 213 -17.72 14.63 24.58
CA PRO A 213 -18.41 13.75 23.64
C PRO A 213 -18.96 14.51 22.42
N THR A 214 -18.86 13.91 21.23
CA THR A 214 -19.54 14.44 20.03
C THR A 214 -21.05 14.36 20.22
N GLU A 215 -21.81 15.28 19.64
CA GLU A 215 -23.28 15.29 19.80
C GLU A 215 -23.90 14.07 19.13
N THR A 216 -23.33 13.65 18.00
CA THR A 216 -23.80 12.49 17.24
C THR A 216 -22.67 11.52 16.89
N GLU A 217 -23.05 10.28 16.61
CA GLU A 217 -22.15 9.26 16.07
C GLU A 217 -21.59 9.69 14.70
N LYS A 218 -22.42 10.36 13.90
CA LYS A 218 -22.07 10.84 12.56
C LYS A 218 -20.92 11.84 12.60
N GLU A 219 -20.93 12.78 13.56
CA GLU A 219 -19.83 13.74 13.78
C GLU A 219 -18.52 13.02 14.13
N PHE A 220 -18.58 12.01 15.00
CA PHE A 220 -17.40 11.22 15.35
C PHE A 220 -16.83 10.47 14.14
N VAL A 221 -17.70 9.83 13.34
CA VAL A 221 -17.29 9.11 12.12
C VAL A 221 -16.67 10.08 11.10
N GLN A 222 -17.28 11.25 10.88
CA GLN A 222 -16.75 12.25 9.94
C GLN A 222 -15.34 12.73 10.34
N LEU A 223 -15.15 13.03 11.62
CA LEU A 223 -13.84 13.39 12.18
C LEU A 223 -12.80 12.28 11.97
N HIS A 224 -13.19 11.02 12.22
CA HIS A 224 -12.32 9.87 11.96
C HIS A 224 -11.89 9.80 10.49
N LEU A 225 -12.83 9.96 9.55
CA LEU A 225 -12.54 9.89 8.11
C LEU A 225 -11.55 10.97 7.66
N GLU A 226 -11.66 12.19 8.19
CA GLU A 226 -10.73 13.28 7.89
C GLU A 226 -9.32 13.01 8.43
N CYS A 227 -9.23 12.47 9.65
CA CYS A 227 -7.96 12.08 10.26
C CYS A 227 -7.31 10.91 9.49
N GLU A 228 -8.11 9.91 9.12
CA GLU A 228 -7.65 8.73 8.37
C GLU A 228 -7.17 9.12 6.96
N LYS A 229 -7.88 10.03 6.28
CA LYS A 229 -7.45 10.56 4.98
C LYS A 229 -6.03 11.14 5.05
N THR A 230 -5.77 11.97 6.04
CA THR A 230 -4.46 12.61 6.22
C THR A 230 -3.37 11.56 6.53
N ALA A 231 -3.69 10.54 7.33
CA ALA A 231 -2.79 9.43 7.61
C ALA A 231 -2.51 8.58 6.36
N LEU A 232 -3.54 8.34 5.53
CA LEU A 232 -3.41 7.61 4.27
C LEU A 232 -2.47 8.33 3.31
N GLU A 233 -2.54 9.65 3.21
CA GLU A 233 -1.62 10.45 2.39
C GLU A 233 -0.16 10.27 2.83
N VAL A 234 0.11 10.26 4.14
CA VAL A 234 1.45 9.97 4.68
C VAL A 234 1.91 8.55 4.34
N PHE A 235 1.03 7.56 4.47
CA PHE A 235 1.34 6.18 4.09
C PHE A 235 1.69 6.09 2.60
N MET A 236 0.85 6.66 1.73
CA MET A 236 1.03 6.60 0.28
C MET A 236 2.28 7.34 -0.20
N ALA A 237 2.67 8.43 0.46
CA ALA A 237 3.87 9.18 0.08
C ALA A 237 5.18 8.42 0.34
N ARG A 238 5.19 7.51 1.32
CA ARG A 238 6.40 6.77 1.74
C ARG A 238 6.42 5.32 1.27
N SER A 239 5.28 4.67 1.16
CA SER A 239 5.23 3.25 0.78
C SER A 239 5.59 3.05 -0.70
N PHE A 240 6.11 1.89 -1.06
CA PHE A 240 6.31 1.46 -2.45
C PHE A 240 6.40 -0.07 -2.52
N GLN A 241 6.07 -0.64 -3.69
CA GLN A 241 6.16 -2.09 -3.96
C GLN A 241 5.47 -3.00 -2.91
N ASP A 242 4.36 -2.55 -2.30
CA ASP A 242 3.50 -3.37 -1.43
C ASP A 242 2.55 -4.24 -2.28
N ASN A 243 3.11 -5.11 -3.13
CA ASN A 243 2.35 -5.87 -4.14
C ASN A 243 1.30 -6.80 -3.52
N GLU A 244 1.59 -7.36 -2.33
CA GLU A 244 0.69 -8.23 -1.59
C GLU A 244 -0.24 -7.49 -0.60
N GLN A 245 -0.17 -6.15 -0.60
CA GLN A 245 -0.94 -5.27 0.28
C GLN A 245 -0.83 -5.68 1.76
N THR A 246 0.33 -6.15 2.19
CA THR A 246 0.56 -6.64 3.56
C THR A 246 0.66 -5.45 4.51
N HIS A 247 1.46 -4.44 4.17
CA HIS A 247 1.60 -3.22 4.97
C HIS A 247 0.34 -2.36 4.90
N GLN A 248 -0.34 -2.33 3.76
CA GLN A 248 -1.64 -1.66 3.64
C GLN A 248 -2.71 -2.29 4.54
N ARG A 249 -2.77 -3.63 4.64
CA ARG A 249 -3.65 -4.32 5.59
C ARG A 249 -3.25 -4.00 7.04
N ALA A 250 -1.95 -4.04 7.34
CA ALA A 250 -1.45 -3.69 8.66
C ALA A 250 -1.82 -2.25 9.07
N PHE A 251 -1.73 -1.28 8.14
CA PHE A 251 -2.19 0.09 8.34
C PHE A 251 -3.68 0.13 8.69
N LYS A 252 -4.56 -0.50 7.90
CA LYS A 252 -6.01 -0.55 8.16
C LYS A 252 -6.33 -1.13 9.53
N ASP A 253 -5.70 -2.25 9.89
CA ASP A 253 -5.93 -2.92 11.16
C ASP A 253 -5.48 -2.05 12.34
N LYS A 254 -4.35 -1.36 12.20
CA LYS A 254 -3.86 -0.44 13.24
C LYS A 254 -4.78 0.78 13.40
N ILE A 255 -5.18 1.42 12.29
CA ILE A 255 -6.12 2.54 12.32
C ILE A 255 -7.44 2.13 12.99
N LYS A 256 -8.00 0.97 12.64
CA LYS A 256 -9.21 0.42 13.27
C LYS A 256 -9.04 0.21 14.77
N SER A 257 -7.90 -0.32 15.20
CA SER A 257 -7.58 -0.49 16.62
C SER A 257 -7.51 0.84 17.36
N VAL A 258 -6.83 1.84 16.79
CA VAL A 258 -6.73 3.18 17.38
C VAL A 258 -8.09 3.88 17.41
N MET A 259 -8.86 3.82 16.31
CA MET A 259 -10.21 4.37 16.19
C MET A 259 -11.13 3.81 17.29
N LYS A 260 -11.09 2.49 17.54
CA LYS A 260 -11.87 1.86 18.62
C LYS A 260 -11.56 2.47 19.99
N ARG A 261 -10.30 2.81 20.29
CA ARG A 261 -9.93 3.47 21.55
C ARG A 261 -10.53 4.88 21.66
N PHE A 262 -10.48 5.66 20.59
CA PHE A 262 -11.11 6.99 20.59
C PHE A 262 -12.64 6.92 20.66
N SER A 263 -13.27 5.94 19.99
CA SER A 263 -14.71 5.68 20.08
C SER A 263 -15.11 5.40 21.52
N GLN A 264 -14.39 4.50 22.20
CA GLN A 264 -14.65 4.19 23.60
C GLN A 264 -14.52 5.44 24.49
N ARG A 265 -13.49 6.26 24.27
CA ARG A 265 -13.31 7.51 25.03
C ARG A 265 -14.44 8.51 24.80
N ASN A 266 -14.96 8.58 23.56
CA ASN A 266 -16.11 9.40 23.21
C ASN A 266 -17.38 8.90 23.93
N GLU A 267 -17.62 7.60 23.88
CA GLU A 267 -18.72 6.92 24.58
C GLU A 267 -18.65 7.10 26.10
N ASP A 268 -17.48 6.92 26.71
CA ASP A 268 -17.30 7.03 28.16
C ASP A 268 -17.62 8.46 28.65
N LYS A 269 -17.12 9.48 27.94
CA LYS A 269 -17.45 10.88 28.25
C LYS A 269 -18.95 11.15 28.13
N SER A 270 -19.59 10.60 27.11
CA SER A 270 -21.03 10.72 26.90
C SER A 270 -21.82 10.05 28.03
N SER A 271 -21.49 8.81 28.39
CA SER A 271 -22.09 8.10 29.52
C SER A 271 -21.92 8.87 30.83
N GLN A 272 -20.70 9.31 31.14
CA GLN A 272 -20.41 10.05 32.36
C GLN A 272 -21.21 11.35 32.47
N PHE A 273 -21.33 12.09 31.36
CA PHE A 273 -22.14 13.30 31.32
C PHE A 273 -23.63 12.98 31.56
N CYS A 274 -24.16 11.97 30.87
CA CYS A 274 -25.57 11.59 30.98
C CYS A 274 -25.94 11.10 32.38
N MET A 275 -25.11 10.25 32.99
CA MET A 275 -25.30 9.76 34.37
C MET A 275 -25.35 10.93 35.36
N LYS A 276 -24.33 11.81 35.34
CA LYS A 276 -24.29 12.98 36.23
C LYS A 276 -25.49 13.91 36.05
N LEU A 277 -25.95 14.09 34.82
CA LEU A 277 -27.12 14.90 34.52
C LEU A 277 -28.39 14.26 35.05
N LEU A 278 -28.61 12.98 34.80
CA LEU A 278 -29.78 12.23 35.27
C LEU A 278 -29.82 12.15 36.80
N ASP A 279 -28.69 11.88 37.45
CA ASP A 279 -28.57 11.88 38.91
C ASP A 279 -29.01 13.22 39.50
N LYS A 280 -28.53 14.34 38.91
CA LYS A 280 -28.91 15.69 39.34
C LYS A 280 -30.40 15.96 39.13
N LEU A 281 -30.95 15.61 37.97
CA LEU A 281 -32.37 15.84 37.67
C LEU A 281 -33.29 14.97 38.54
N ASN A 282 -32.81 13.81 38.97
CA ASN A 282 -33.60 12.82 39.72
C ASN A 282 -33.59 13.02 41.24
N GLN A 283 -32.81 13.96 41.79
CA GLN A 283 -32.67 14.16 43.25
C GLN A 283 -34.00 14.38 43.96
N THR A 284 -34.86 15.26 43.41
CA THR A 284 -36.18 15.55 43.97
C THR A 284 -37.08 14.32 43.93
N LEU A 285 -37.08 13.59 42.80
CA LEU A 285 -37.86 12.37 42.65
C LEU A 285 -37.42 11.29 43.65
N GLN A 286 -36.12 11.08 43.84
CA GLN A 286 -35.57 10.14 44.83
C GLN A 286 -35.95 10.52 46.26
N THR A 287 -35.86 11.81 46.61
CA THR A 287 -36.24 12.30 47.95
C THR A 287 -37.73 12.04 48.20
N ASN A 288 -38.60 12.39 47.25
CA ASN A 288 -40.03 12.14 47.34
C ASN A 288 -40.39 10.65 47.44
N ILE A 289 -39.63 9.78 46.76
CA ILE A 289 -39.79 8.32 46.89
C ILE A 289 -39.42 7.87 48.30
N ALA A 290 -38.27 8.30 48.82
CA ALA A 290 -37.80 7.93 50.16
C ALA A 290 -38.75 8.38 51.28
N GLU A 291 -39.38 9.55 51.12
CA GLU A 291 -40.35 10.12 52.07
C GLU A 291 -41.78 9.57 51.90
N ASN A 292 -41.98 8.57 51.02
CA ASN A 292 -43.30 8.00 50.70
C ASN A 292 -44.33 9.04 50.20
N TYR A 293 -43.88 10.14 49.58
CA TYR A 293 -44.74 11.25 49.12
C TYR A 293 -45.81 10.82 48.10
N TYR A 294 -45.52 9.77 47.32
CA TYR A 294 -46.42 9.23 46.30
C TYR A 294 -47.42 8.20 46.84
N SER A 295 -47.34 7.81 48.12
CA SER A 295 -48.25 6.84 48.75
C SER A 295 -49.56 7.50 49.22
N LYS A 296 -50.22 8.24 48.32
CA LYS A 296 -51.47 8.97 48.56
C LYS A 296 -52.41 8.88 47.35
N PRO A 297 -53.72 9.13 47.50
CA PRO A 297 -54.64 9.17 46.37
C PRO A 297 -54.14 10.12 45.26
N GLY A 298 -53.95 9.61 44.04
CA GLY A 298 -53.44 10.36 42.89
C GLY A 298 -51.91 10.45 42.80
N GLY A 299 -51.18 9.77 43.68
CA GLY A 299 -49.72 9.76 43.72
C GLY A 299 -49.05 9.20 42.46
N HIS A 300 -49.67 8.23 41.77
CA HIS A 300 -49.14 7.72 40.50
C HIS A 300 -49.09 8.80 39.41
N LYS A 301 -50.10 9.67 39.35
CA LYS A 301 -50.14 10.79 38.40
C LYS A 301 -49.03 11.80 38.68
N LEU A 302 -48.83 12.16 39.95
CA LEU A 302 -47.76 13.06 40.37
C LEU A 302 -46.37 12.50 40.04
N PHE A 303 -46.17 11.18 40.21
CA PHE A 303 -44.94 10.50 39.82
C PHE A 303 -44.69 10.59 38.30
N LEU A 304 -45.72 10.35 37.48
CA LEU A 304 -45.62 10.43 36.02
C LEU A 304 -45.32 11.85 35.54
N GLU A 305 -45.86 12.88 36.18
CA GLU A 305 -45.58 14.29 35.87
C GLU A 305 -44.11 14.65 36.17
N GLU A 306 -43.59 14.26 37.33
CA GLU A 306 -42.18 14.52 37.69
C GLU A 306 -41.23 13.75 36.77
N LYS A 307 -41.52 12.47 36.51
CA LYS A 307 -40.78 11.65 35.53
C LYS A 307 -40.77 12.31 34.16
N LYS A 308 -41.91 12.83 33.69
CA LYS A 308 -42.00 13.53 32.40
C LYS A 308 -41.12 14.80 32.38
N LYS A 309 -41.16 15.60 33.44
CA LYS A 309 -40.37 16.82 33.59
C LYS A 309 -38.86 16.56 33.56
N ILE A 310 -38.40 15.51 34.26
CA ILE A 310 -37.01 15.05 34.22
C ILE A 310 -36.62 14.70 32.78
N MET A 311 -37.45 13.94 32.08
CA MET A 311 -37.15 13.49 30.72
C MET A 311 -37.16 14.63 29.70
N GLU A 312 -38.07 15.60 29.80
CA GLU A 312 -38.07 16.79 28.92
C GLU A 312 -36.82 17.64 29.14
N THR A 313 -36.42 17.84 30.40
CA THR A 313 -35.20 18.59 30.74
C THR A 313 -33.95 17.86 30.27
N TYR A 314 -33.89 16.53 30.43
CA TYR A 314 -32.81 15.72 29.92
C TYR A 314 -32.72 15.80 28.39
N LYS A 315 -33.86 15.70 27.69
CA LYS A 315 -33.93 15.69 26.22
C LYS A 315 -33.52 16.98 25.55
N THR A 316 -33.64 18.10 26.26
CA THR A 316 -33.30 19.43 25.74
C THR A 316 -31.86 19.84 26.06
N ARG A 317 -31.13 19.06 26.87
CA ARG A 317 -29.74 19.38 27.23
C ARG A 317 -28.77 19.03 26.09
N PRO A 318 -27.92 19.97 25.64
CA PRO A 318 -26.83 19.67 24.71
C PRO A 318 -25.66 18.97 25.43
N GLY A 319 -24.75 18.36 24.66
CA GLY A 319 -23.52 17.72 25.16
C GLY A 319 -23.72 16.32 25.71
N ARG A 320 -24.91 15.73 25.54
CA ARG A 320 -25.20 14.36 26.01
C ARG A 320 -24.45 13.33 25.19
N GLY A 321 -24.31 13.58 23.89
CA GLY A 321 -23.57 12.75 22.95
C GLY A 321 -24.13 11.35 22.71
N VAL A 322 -23.28 10.48 22.18
CA VAL A 322 -23.66 9.19 21.57
C VAL A 322 -24.37 8.18 22.48
N LYS A 323 -24.20 8.27 23.81
CA LYS A 323 -24.85 7.42 24.82
C LYS A 323 -26.13 8.02 25.42
N ALA A 324 -26.57 9.20 24.96
CA ALA A 324 -27.75 9.88 25.47
C ALA A 324 -28.99 8.99 25.54
N HIS A 325 -29.24 8.23 24.47
CA HIS A 325 -30.41 7.36 24.40
C HIS A 325 -30.27 6.13 25.30
N SER A 326 -29.09 5.50 25.34
CA SER A 326 -28.83 4.34 26.19
C SER A 326 -29.01 4.67 27.67
N ALA A 327 -28.48 5.82 28.10
CA ALA A 327 -28.61 6.28 29.48
C ALA A 327 -30.06 6.62 29.85
N GLU A 328 -30.85 7.16 28.91
CA GLU A 328 -32.30 7.35 29.10
C GLU A 328 -33.02 6.01 29.29
N GLN A 329 -32.74 5.01 28.47
CA GLN A 329 -33.39 3.70 28.58
C GLN A 329 -33.06 3.00 29.90
N GLU A 330 -31.80 3.05 30.32
CA GLU A 330 -31.35 2.50 31.59
C GLU A 330 -32.06 3.18 32.77
N PHE A 331 -32.07 4.51 32.79
CA PHE A 331 -32.77 5.29 33.81
C PHE A 331 -34.27 4.98 33.88
N LEU A 332 -34.94 4.93 32.73
CA LEU A 332 -36.36 4.60 32.66
C LEU A 332 -36.66 3.17 33.12
N THR A 333 -35.74 2.24 32.87
CA THR A 333 -35.86 0.84 33.32
C THR A 333 -35.72 0.74 34.83
N ASN A 334 -34.76 1.44 35.43
CA ASN A 334 -34.57 1.50 36.88
C ASN A 334 -35.80 2.07 37.61
N LEU A 335 -36.55 2.97 36.97
CA LEU A 335 -37.79 3.51 37.52
C LEU A 335 -39.03 2.61 37.39
N LYS A 336 -38.99 1.51 36.61
CA LYS A 336 -40.19 0.68 36.33
C LYS A 336 -40.73 -0.04 37.56
N GLU A 337 -39.86 -0.59 38.40
CA GLU A 337 -40.29 -1.31 39.61
C GLU A 337 -40.90 -0.36 40.65
N ILE A 338 -40.29 0.82 40.78
CA ILE A 338 -40.80 1.91 41.64
C ILE A 338 -42.17 2.37 41.15
N GLU A 339 -42.33 2.60 39.84
CA GLU A 339 -43.60 2.99 39.23
C GLU A 339 -44.70 1.94 39.48
N THR A 340 -44.35 0.65 39.38
CA THR A 340 -45.30 -0.45 39.62
C THR A 340 -45.76 -0.49 41.07
N THR A 341 -44.83 -0.27 42.00
CA THR A 341 -45.12 -0.20 43.44
C THR A 341 -46.03 0.99 43.77
N ILE A 342 -45.71 2.19 43.29
CA ILE A 342 -46.53 3.40 43.48
C ILE A 342 -47.94 3.21 42.90
N ARG A 343 -48.05 2.61 41.71
CA ARG A 343 -49.35 2.33 41.06
C ARG A 343 -50.21 1.36 41.86
N SER A 344 -49.59 0.35 42.48
CA SER A 344 -50.31 -0.62 43.31
C SER A 344 -50.87 0.02 44.60
N ALA A 345 -50.14 0.98 45.17
CA ALA A 345 -50.51 1.72 46.39
C ALA A 345 -51.56 2.83 46.16
N ASP A 346 -51.80 3.24 44.91
CA ASP A 346 -52.78 4.28 44.60
C ASP A 346 -54.23 3.75 44.66
N VAL A 347 -54.94 4.17 45.70
CA VAL A 347 -56.33 3.78 46.02
C VAL A 347 -57.38 4.56 45.20
N SER A 348 -56.96 5.59 44.47
CA SER A 348 -57.85 6.46 43.67
C SER A 348 -58.25 5.89 42.30
N MET A 349 -57.62 4.80 41.87
CA MET A 349 -57.90 4.14 40.59
C MET A 349 -58.71 2.85 40.79
N SER A 350 -59.83 2.72 40.08
CA SER A 350 -60.60 1.47 40.05
C SER A 350 -59.79 0.35 39.37
N GLU A 351 -60.08 -0.93 39.66
CA GLU A 351 -59.40 -2.06 38.99
C GLU A 351 -59.53 -2.00 37.47
N LYS A 352 -60.68 -1.52 36.94
CA LYS A 352 -60.90 -1.34 35.50
C LYS A 352 -60.03 -0.22 34.91
N ASP A 353 -59.79 0.86 35.65
CA ASP A 353 -58.90 1.94 35.21
C ASP A 353 -57.43 1.51 35.23
N LYS A 354 -57.04 0.69 36.22
CA LYS A 354 -55.70 0.07 36.31
C LYS A 354 -55.42 -0.83 35.10
N GLU A 355 -56.42 -1.60 34.65
CA GLU A 355 -56.31 -2.52 33.52
C GLU A 355 -56.29 -1.78 32.16
N LEU A 356 -57.08 -0.71 32.01
CA LEU A 356 -57.10 0.13 30.81
C LEU A 356 -55.79 0.92 30.64
N GLU A 357 -55.26 1.49 31.73
CA GLU A 357 -53.95 2.15 31.75
C GLU A 357 -52.82 1.17 31.40
N ALA A 358 -52.84 -0.06 31.95
CA ALA A 358 -51.86 -1.08 31.62
C ALA A 358 -51.88 -1.45 30.12
N LYS A 359 -53.07 -1.55 29.52
CA LYS A 359 -53.23 -1.83 28.09
C LYS A 359 -52.77 -0.67 27.20
N LYS A 360 -53.06 0.59 27.61
CA LYS A 360 -52.54 1.80 26.95
C LYS A 360 -51.02 1.91 27.05
N ALA A 361 -50.45 1.62 28.22
CA ALA A 361 -49.00 1.60 28.45
C ALA A 361 -48.32 0.55 27.56
N LYS A 362 -48.88 -0.67 27.47
CA LYS A 362 -48.35 -1.74 26.61
C LYS A 362 -48.33 -1.35 25.13
N ASN A 363 -49.41 -0.75 24.61
CA ASN A 363 -49.44 -0.24 23.24
C ASN A 363 -48.44 0.91 22.99
N LYS A 364 -48.25 1.81 23.98
CA LYS A 364 -47.29 2.90 23.90
C LYS A 364 -45.84 2.41 23.91
N VAL A 365 -45.54 1.34 24.65
CA VAL A 365 -44.24 0.65 24.61
C VAL A 365 -43.98 0.04 23.25
N LEU A 366 -44.94 -0.73 22.70
CA LEU A 366 -44.81 -1.35 21.38
C LEU A 366 -44.55 -0.32 20.27
N ARG A 367 -45.26 0.82 20.31
CA ARG A 367 -45.08 1.89 19.33
C ARG A 367 -43.70 2.54 19.43
N ARG A 368 -43.20 2.76 20.66
CA ARG A 368 -41.85 3.29 20.90
C ARG A 368 -40.77 2.31 20.48
N GLU A 369 -40.94 1.01 20.73
CA GLU A 369 -40.00 -0.02 20.27
C GLU A 369 -39.89 -0.04 18.74
N LYS A 370 -41.01 0.14 18.04
CA LYS A 370 -41.02 0.26 16.58
C LYS A 370 -40.31 1.53 16.09
N GLU A 371 -40.63 2.70 16.67
CA GLU A 371 -39.97 3.97 16.34
C GLU A 371 -38.44 3.90 16.60
N MET A 372 -38.03 3.23 17.69
CA MET A 372 -36.62 2.96 18.02
C MET A 372 -35.93 2.02 17.03
N ALA A 373 -36.61 0.97 16.59
CA ALA A 373 -36.10 0.05 15.58
C ALA A 373 -35.90 0.75 14.22
N GLU A 374 -36.82 1.63 13.83
CA GLU A 374 -36.70 2.44 12.61
C GLU A 374 -35.53 3.42 12.69
N GLU A 375 -35.33 4.11 13.83
CA GLU A 375 -34.22 5.04 14.01
C GLU A 375 -32.85 4.34 14.07
N THR A 376 -32.78 3.16 14.69
CA THR A 376 -31.55 2.35 14.72
C THR A 376 -31.18 1.83 13.34
N ASN A 377 -32.16 1.35 12.54
CA ASN A 377 -31.94 0.96 11.15
C ASN A 377 -31.40 2.14 10.31
N LYS A 378 -32.00 3.32 10.43
CA LYS A 378 -31.54 4.53 9.72
C LYS A 378 -30.08 4.89 10.07
N LYS A 379 -29.71 4.83 11.35
CA LYS A 379 -28.31 5.06 11.79
C LYS A 379 -27.35 4.02 11.21
N LEU A 380 -27.79 2.77 11.07
CA LEU A 380 -27.00 1.68 10.53
C LEU A 380 -26.76 1.84 9.02
N GLU A 381 -27.78 2.27 8.29
CA GLU A 381 -27.68 2.64 6.86
C GLU A 381 -26.72 3.82 6.64
N GLU A 382 -26.83 4.88 7.44
CA GLU A 382 -25.92 6.03 7.35
C GLU A 382 -24.46 5.65 7.64
N ARG A 383 -24.24 4.76 8.63
CA ARG A 383 -22.91 4.21 8.92
C ARG A 383 -22.37 3.39 7.76
N LEU A 384 -23.20 2.54 7.16
CA LEU A 384 -22.81 1.73 6.00
C LEU A 384 -22.43 2.63 4.81
N GLU A 385 -23.14 3.73 4.60
CA GLU A 385 -22.85 4.68 3.53
C GLU A 385 -21.52 5.42 3.74
N LEU A 386 -21.21 5.84 4.96
CA LEU A 386 -19.91 6.45 5.30
C LEU A 386 -18.75 5.45 5.13
N GLU A 387 -18.96 4.20 5.54
CA GLU A 387 -18.03 3.09 5.34
C GLU A 387 -17.75 2.80 3.86
N LYS A 388 -18.79 2.81 3.02
CA LYS A 388 -18.65 2.70 1.57
C LYS A 388 -17.78 3.82 1.00
N LYS A 389 -18.06 5.08 1.38
CA LYS A 389 -17.27 6.24 0.94
C LYS A 389 -15.80 6.13 1.35
N ARG A 390 -15.52 5.63 2.55
CA ARG A 390 -14.15 5.36 3.02
C ARG A 390 -13.44 4.34 2.12
N VAL A 391 -14.10 3.21 1.86
CA VAL A 391 -13.53 2.13 1.04
C VAL A 391 -13.29 2.62 -0.39
N GLU A 392 -14.23 3.37 -0.98
CA GLU A 392 -14.07 3.92 -2.33
C GLU A 392 -12.92 4.92 -2.40
N HIS A 393 -12.84 5.89 -1.47
CA HIS A 393 -11.72 6.84 -1.44
C HIS A 393 -10.36 6.15 -1.29
N HIS A 394 -10.30 5.11 -0.44
CA HIS A 394 -9.07 4.34 -0.26
C HIS A 394 -8.69 3.57 -1.54
N LYS A 395 -9.67 3.04 -2.25
CA LYS A 395 -9.49 2.37 -3.55
C LYS A 395 -9.04 3.36 -4.62
N GLU A 396 -9.68 4.51 -4.75
CA GLU A 396 -9.30 5.58 -5.69
C GLU A 396 -7.85 6.02 -5.49
N MET A 397 -7.42 6.21 -4.23
CA MET A 397 -6.03 6.59 -3.92
C MET A 397 -5.02 5.50 -4.29
N LEU A 398 -5.37 4.22 -4.12
CA LEU A 398 -4.52 3.10 -4.56
C LEU A 398 -4.45 3.02 -6.08
N GLU A 399 -5.59 3.11 -6.76
CA GLU A 399 -5.66 3.06 -8.21
C GLU A 399 -4.84 4.20 -8.83
N LYS A 400 -4.99 5.41 -8.29
CA LYS A 400 -4.18 6.57 -8.69
C LYS A 400 -2.69 6.30 -8.49
N LYS A 401 -2.29 5.78 -7.32
CA LYS A 401 -0.88 5.47 -7.04
C LYS A 401 -0.33 4.38 -7.97
N MET A 402 -1.08 3.30 -8.19
CA MET A 402 -0.67 2.23 -9.10
C MET A 402 -0.53 2.73 -10.53
N GLU A 403 -1.44 3.59 -10.99
CA GLU A 403 -1.34 4.18 -12.33
C GLU A 403 -0.15 5.14 -12.44
N GLU A 404 0.11 5.97 -11.42
CA GLU A 404 1.31 6.83 -11.36
C GLU A 404 2.62 6.02 -11.37
N GLU A 405 2.69 4.91 -10.62
CA GLU A 405 3.84 4.00 -10.62
C GLU A 405 4.02 3.30 -11.97
N LYS A 406 2.91 2.88 -12.59
CA LYS A 406 2.90 2.23 -13.91
C LYS A 406 3.31 3.18 -15.03
N GLU A 407 2.81 4.41 -15.04
CA GLU A 407 3.20 5.44 -16.01
C GLU A 407 4.67 5.82 -15.85
N LYS A 408 5.17 5.95 -14.62
CA LYS A 408 6.61 6.15 -14.36
C LYS A 408 7.46 4.99 -14.90
N MET A 409 7.03 3.76 -14.66
CA MET A 409 7.72 2.57 -15.15
C MET A 409 7.72 2.50 -16.68
N LYS A 410 6.59 2.80 -17.32
CA LYS A 410 6.47 2.83 -18.78
C LYS A 410 7.38 3.89 -19.39
N LYS A 411 7.36 5.10 -18.84
CA LYS A 411 8.24 6.21 -19.28
C LYS A 411 9.71 5.86 -19.12
N GLU A 412 10.12 5.26 -17.99
CA GLU A 412 11.50 4.80 -17.80
C GLU A 412 11.89 3.75 -18.85
N ASN A 413 10.99 2.82 -19.16
CA ASN A 413 11.24 1.78 -20.15
C ASN A 413 11.35 2.35 -21.58
N GLU A 414 10.53 3.33 -21.93
CA GLU A 414 10.61 4.07 -23.19
C GLU A 414 11.92 4.86 -23.30
N GLU A 415 12.28 5.62 -22.27
CA GLU A 415 13.55 6.38 -22.24
C GLU A 415 14.78 5.46 -22.30
N PHE A 416 14.74 4.31 -21.62
CA PHE A 416 15.81 3.31 -21.68
C PHE A 416 15.95 2.71 -23.08
N LEU A 417 14.83 2.37 -23.72
CA LEU A 417 14.83 1.80 -25.06
C LEU A 417 15.31 2.82 -26.10
N GLU A 418 14.87 4.08 -26.01
CA GLU A 418 15.30 5.16 -26.90
C GLU A 418 16.80 5.43 -26.79
N ARG A 419 17.35 5.47 -25.56
CA ARG A 419 18.79 5.65 -25.33
C ARG A 419 19.60 4.48 -25.91
N ASN A 420 19.19 3.24 -25.61
CA ASN A 420 19.89 2.06 -26.13
C ASN A 420 19.87 2.00 -27.67
N LEU A 421 18.76 2.38 -28.31
CA LEU A 421 18.66 2.44 -29.76
C LEU A 421 19.60 3.49 -30.34
N LYS A 422 19.63 4.70 -29.79
CA LYS A 422 20.57 5.75 -30.24
C LYS A 422 22.04 5.34 -30.08
N ASP A 423 22.37 4.71 -28.96
CA ASP A 423 23.73 4.24 -28.72
C ASP A 423 24.10 3.08 -29.67
N GLN A 424 23.16 2.18 -29.99
CA GLN A 424 23.36 1.14 -31.01
C GLN A 424 23.50 1.71 -32.42
N GLU A 425 22.69 2.71 -32.79
CA GLU A 425 22.77 3.39 -34.09
C GLU A 425 24.12 4.11 -34.24
N ALA A 426 24.56 4.84 -33.21
CA ALA A 426 25.86 5.51 -33.22
C ALA A 426 27.03 4.52 -33.30
N GLU A 427 26.95 3.37 -32.60
CA GLU A 427 27.93 2.30 -32.69
C GLU A 427 27.96 1.69 -34.11
N GLN A 428 26.80 1.42 -34.71
CA GLN A 428 26.70 0.87 -36.07
C GLN A 428 27.18 1.86 -37.14
N GLU A 429 26.81 3.13 -37.04
CA GLU A 429 27.26 4.19 -37.95
C GLU A 429 28.78 4.35 -37.89
N PHE A 430 29.35 4.35 -36.68
CA PHE A 430 30.80 4.37 -36.49
C PHE A 430 31.47 3.13 -37.12
N LEU A 431 30.96 1.93 -36.85
CA LEU A 431 31.51 0.69 -37.42
C LEU A 431 31.41 0.68 -38.96
N ALA A 432 30.33 1.18 -39.54
CA ALA A 432 30.14 1.28 -40.99
C ALA A 432 31.12 2.29 -41.62
N ASN A 433 31.21 3.50 -41.07
CA ASN A 433 32.15 4.54 -41.53
C ASN A 433 33.62 4.11 -41.40
N PHE A 434 33.92 3.33 -40.35
CA PHE A 434 35.23 2.77 -40.12
C PHE A 434 35.59 1.67 -41.14
N THR A 435 34.68 0.71 -41.38
CA THR A 435 34.89 -0.39 -42.35
C THR A 435 35.08 0.16 -43.77
N ASN A 436 34.30 1.18 -44.15
CA ASN A 436 34.47 1.85 -45.44
C ASN A 436 35.85 2.53 -45.58
N ASN A 437 36.36 3.14 -44.50
CA ASN A 437 37.67 3.78 -44.50
C ASN A 437 38.83 2.77 -44.54
N GLU A 438 38.76 1.66 -43.78
CA GLU A 438 39.79 0.60 -43.84
C GLU A 438 39.85 -0.03 -45.23
N ASN A 439 38.70 -0.33 -45.85
CA ASN A 439 38.63 -0.85 -47.21
C ASN A 439 39.24 0.13 -48.23
N GLN A 440 38.93 1.43 -48.14
CA GLN A 440 39.53 2.46 -49.01
C GLN A 440 41.05 2.59 -48.83
N THR A 441 41.56 2.53 -47.59
CA THR A 441 43.02 2.55 -47.36
C THR A 441 43.73 1.29 -47.82
N THR A 442 43.06 0.14 -47.78
CA THR A 442 43.60 -1.14 -48.25
C THR A 442 43.66 -1.18 -49.78
N ILE A 443 42.62 -0.67 -50.45
CA ILE A 443 42.59 -0.47 -51.91
C ILE A 443 43.71 0.50 -52.33
N ARG A 444 43.87 1.65 -51.67
CA ARG A 444 44.96 2.59 -51.96
C ARG A 444 46.36 2.02 -51.72
N ARG A 445 46.55 1.13 -50.73
CA ARG A 445 47.83 0.44 -50.50
C ARG A 445 48.08 -0.66 -51.53
N ALA A 446 47.03 -1.31 -52.05
CA ALA A 446 47.13 -2.25 -53.15
C ALA A 446 47.45 -1.54 -54.49
N ASP A 447 46.89 -0.34 -54.72
CA ASP A 447 47.18 0.48 -55.89
C ASP A 447 48.63 1.00 -55.92
N VAL A 448 49.23 1.27 -54.76
CA VAL A 448 50.64 1.69 -54.65
C VAL A 448 51.62 0.51 -54.87
N SER A 449 51.13 -0.75 -54.93
CA SER A 449 51.93 -1.95 -55.18
C SER A 449 51.96 -2.38 -56.67
N MET A 450 51.24 -1.69 -57.56
CA MET A 450 51.17 -2.04 -58.97
C MET A 450 51.69 -0.89 -59.85
N SER A 451 52.92 -1.08 -60.36
CA SER A 451 53.47 -0.54 -61.62
C SER A 451 54.26 0.78 -61.60
N GLU A 452 55.57 0.65 -61.39
CA GLU A 452 56.56 1.27 -62.29
C GLU A 452 56.46 0.59 -63.67
N LYS A 453 55.81 1.24 -64.65
CA LYS A 453 56.09 1.15 -66.11
C LYS A 453 55.12 2.03 -66.92
N GLU A 454 55.66 3.14 -67.40
CA GLU A 454 55.43 3.80 -68.70
C GLU A 454 54.07 3.59 -69.43
N LYS A 455 53.25 4.65 -69.55
CA LYS A 455 53.24 5.62 -70.67
C LYS A 455 51.88 6.30 -70.84
N GLU A 456 51.93 7.63 -70.96
CA GLU A 456 50.82 8.51 -71.34
C GLU A 456 50.30 8.24 -72.76
N ILE A 457 48.97 8.38 -72.92
CA ILE A 457 48.25 9.24 -73.88
C ILE A 457 46.89 8.56 -74.17
N GLY A 458 45.81 9.15 -73.62
CA GLY A 458 44.42 8.74 -73.89
C GLY A 458 43.45 8.69 -72.70
N ALA A 459 43.83 9.17 -71.51
CA ALA A 459 43.11 8.81 -70.27
C ALA A 459 41.89 9.68 -69.89
N GLU A 460 41.69 10.90 -70.40
CA GLU A 460 40.58 11.73 -69.88
C GLU A 460 39.19 11.41 -70.47
N LYS A 461 39.11 10.72 -71.63
CA LYS A 461 37.81 10.32 -72.22
C LYS A 461 37.37 8.92 -71.84
N ALA A 462 38.31 7.99 -71.60
CA ALA A 462 37.98 6.63 -71.18
C ALA A 462 37.60 6.54 -69.70
N GLU A 463 38.22 7.35 -68.83
CA GLU A 463 37.95 7.37 -67.39
C GLU A 463 36.60 8.00 -67.06
N ALA A 464 36.18 9.04 -67.80
CA ALA A 464 34.85 9.64 -67.66
C ALA A 464 33.72 8.72 -68.17
N GLU A 465 33.97 7.89 -69.19
CA GLU A 465 33.00 6.94 -69.72
C GLU A 465 32.92 5.66 -68.87
N ALA A 466 34.05 5.22 -68.29
CA ALA A 466 34.10 4.14 -67.31
C ALA A 466 33.40 4.53 -65.99
N ALA A 467 33.65 5.74 -65.47
CA ALA A 467 33.00 6.24 -64.26
C ALA A 467 31.48 6.43 -64.44
N ARG A 468 31.01 6.79 -65.65
CA ARG A 468 29.58 6.83 -65.97
C ARG A 468 28.96 5.44 -66.02
N ARG A 469 29.60 4.47 -66.66
CA ARG A 469 29.13 3.08 -66.69
C ARG A 469 29.13 2.43 -65.31
N GLU A 470 30.14 2.68 -64.48
CA GLU A 470 30.17 2.21 -63.09
C GLU A 470 29.06 2.83 -62.25
N LYS A 471 28.77 4.13 -62.44
CA LYS A 471 27.68 4.79 -61.75
C LYS A 471 26.31 4.24 -62.16
N GLU A 472 26.08 3.99 -63.45
CA GLU A 472 24.84 3.36 -63.95
C GLU A 472 24.68 1.92 -63.43
N ILE A 473 25.77 1.14 -63.40
CA ILE A 473 25.75 -0.22 -62.83
C ILE A 473 25.49 -0.19 -61.32
N ALA A 474 26.08 0.77 -60.59
CA ALA A 474 25.86 0.95 -59.15
C ALA A 474 24.41 1.37 -58.83
N GLU A 475 23.83 2.27 -59.63
CA GLU A 475 22.42 2.66 -59.48
C GLU A 475 21.46 1.50 -59.82
N GLU A 476 21.75 0.72 -60.86
CA GLU A 476 20.92 -0.45 -61.22
C GLU A 476 21.04 -1.59 -60.19
N THR A 477 22.24 -1.81 -59.63
CA THR A 477 22.46 -2.81 -58.57
C THR A 477 21.81 -2.39 -57.24
N ASN A 478 21.93 -1.13 -56.83
CA ASN A 478 21.23 -0.63 -55.64
C ASN A 478 19.71 -0.72 -55.79
N LYS A 479 19.16 -0.40 -56.97
CA LYS A 479 17.72 -0.52 -57.22
C LYS A 479 17.25 -1.97 -57.13
N LYS A 480 18.02 -2.93 -57.68
CA LYS A 480 17.72 -4.37 -57.55
C LYS A 480 17.84 -4.85 -56.10
N LEU A 481 18.80 -4.31 -55.33
CA LEU A 481 18.97 -4.63 -53.92
C LEU A 481 17.80 -4.10 -53.07
N GLU A 482 17.34 -2.87 -53.32
CA GLU A 482 16.14 -2.30 -52.68
C GLU A 482 14.89 -3.11 -53.02
N GLU A 483 14.70 -3.48 -54.29
CA GLU A 483 13.55 -4.31 -54.70
C GLU A 483 13.60 -5.71 -54.04
N SER A 484 14.79 -6.28 -53.85
CA SER A 484 14.96 -7.57 -53.18
C SER A 484 14.75 -7.48 -51.65
N LEU A 485 15.24 -6.41 -51.01
CA LEU A 485 15.00 -6.12 -49.59
C LEU A 485 13.50 -5.86 -49.31
N GLU A 486 12.82 -5.15 -50.20
CA GLU A 486 11.38 -4.89 -50.10
C GLU A 486 10.55 -6.17 -50.32
N GLN A 487 11.02 -7.09 -51.17
CA GLN A 487 10.42 -8.42 -51.35
C GLN A 487 10.60 -9.32 -50.13
N GLU A 488 11.70 -9.22 -49.38
CA GLU A 488 11.92 -9.96 -48.13
C GLU A 488 11.22 -9.33 -46.92
N ARG A 489 11.04 -8.02 -46.92
CA ARG A 489 10.43 -7.27 -45.82
C ARG A 489 8.92 -7.48 -45.72
N LYS A 490 8.20 -7.55 -46.86
CA LYS A 490 6.74 -7.74 -46.88
C LYS A 490 6.26 -9.05 -46.22
N PRO A 491 6.86 -10.23 -46.48
CA PRO A 491 6.54 -11.47 -45.77
C PRO A 491 6.83 -11.40 -44.27
N SER A 492 7.91 -10.72 -43.87
CA SER A 492 8.33 -10.57 -42.46
C SER A 492 7.37 -9.66 -41.68
N GLU A 493 6.93 -8.54 -42.25
CA GLU A 493 5.90 -7.67 -41.66
C GLU A 493 4.55 -8.39 -41.52
N GLN A 494 4.14 -9.17 -42.54
CA GLN A 494 2.93 -9.99 -42.46
C GLN A 494 3.03 -11.09 -41.39
N HIS A 495 4.20 -11.72 -41.25
CA HIS A 495 4.43 -12.71 -40.20
C HIS A 495 4.38 -12.09 -38.80
N MET A 496 4.94 -10.88 -38.63
CA MET A 496 4.91 -10.14 -37.37
C MET A 496 3.49 -9.68 -37.02
N GLU A 497 2.69 -9.20 -37.98
CA GLU A 497 1.28 -8.89 -37.76
C GLU A 497 0.48 -10.14 -37.35
N MET A 498 0.75 -11.30 -37.97
CA MET A 498 0.09 -12.55 -37.61
C MET A 498 0.46 -13.00 -36.19
N LEU A 499 1.72 -12.88 -35.79
CA LEU A 499 2.20 -13.13 -34.41
C LEU A 499 1.56 -12.17 -33.40
N ILE A 500 1.50 -10.88 -33.70
CA ILE A 500 0.85 -9.89 -32.84
C ILE A 500 -0.64 -10.22 -32.67
N LYS A 501 -1.31 -10.65 -33.74
CA LYS A 501 -2.72 -11.08 -33.69
C LYS A 501 -2.90 -12.33 -32.82
N MET A 502 -2.06 -13.35 -32.99
CA MET A 502 -2.08 -14.56 -32.15
C MET A 502 -1.86 -14.24 -30.66
N ILE A 503 -0.87 -13.38 -30.34
CA ILE A 503 -0.58 -12.97 -28.97
C ILE A 503 -1.76 -12.21 -28.36
N LYS A 504 -2.43 -11.34 -29.14
CA LYS A 504 -3.63 -10.62 -28.69
C LYS A 504 -4.79 -11.58 -28.39
N GLU A 505 -5.05 -12.53 -29.29
CA GLU A 505 -6.11 -13.53 -29.12
C GLU A 505 -5.84 -14.47 -27.91
N GLU A 506 -4.58 -14.86 -27.70
CA GLU A 506 -4.19 -15.71 -26.58
C GLU A 506 -4.24 -14.96 -25.24
N ARG A 507 -3.89 -13.67 -25.23
CA ARG A 507 -4.06 -12.79 -24.07
C ARG A 507 -5.54 -12.59 -23.74
N GLU A 508 -6.41 -12.40 -24.73
CA GLU A 508 -7.86 -12.29 -24.50
C GLU A 508 -8.45 -13.58 -23.92
N LYS A 509 -8.05 -14.76 -24.43
CA LYS A 509 -8.43 -16.05 -23.84
C LYS A 509 -7.98 -16.16 -22.38
N MET A 510 -6.72 -15.82 -22.09
CA MET A 510 -6.19 -15.86 -20.73
C MET A 510 -6.94 -14.92 -19.77
N VAL A 511 -7.34 -13.73 -20.24
CA VAL A 511 -8.15 -12.79 -19.44
C VAL A 511 -9.53 -13.36 -19.15
N ILE A 512 -10.19 -13.98 -20.14
CA ILE A 512 -11.50 -14.62 -19.98
C ILE A 512 -11.42 -15.78 -18.98
N GLU A 513 -10.40 -16.63 -19.10
CA GLU A 513 -10.18 -17.77 -18.19
C GLU A 513 -9.87 -17.30 -16.76
N ASN A 514 -9.01 -16.30 -16.59
CA ASN A 514 -8.70 -15.72 -15.29
C ASN A 514 -9.93 -15.08 -14.64
N LYS A 515 -10.76 -14.37 -15.41
CA LYS A 515 -12.02 -13.81 -14.92
C LYS A 515 -12.98 -14.91 -14.45
N ALA A 516 -13.15 -15.97 -15.25
CA ALA A 516 -14.00 -17.10 -14.88
C ALA A 516 -13.49 -17.84 -13.63
N PHE A 517 -12.16 -17.98 -13.50
CA PHE A 517 -11.53 -18.57 -12.31
C PHE A 517 -11.78 -17.72 -11.06
N LEU A 518 -11.60 -16.40 -11.15
CA LEU A 518 -11.84 -15.46 -10.05
C LEU A 518 -13.31 -15.45 -9.63
N GLU A 519 -14.25 -15.48 -10.58
CA GLU A 519 -15.69 -15.57 -10.29
C GLU A 519 -16.06 -16.87 -9.56
N ARG A 520 -15.47 -18.01 -9.96
CA ARG A 520 -15.66 -19.29 -9.24
C ARG A 520 -15.10 -19.22 -7.82
N LYS A 521 -13.90 -18.65 -7.65
CA LYS A 521 -13.27 -18.51 -6.35
C LYS A 521 -14.07 -17.58 -5.43
N LEU A 522 -14.60 -16.48 -5.95
CA LEU A 522 -15.46 -15.55 -5.22
C LEU A 522 -16.77 -16.23 -4.78
N LYS A 523 -17.42 -17.01 -5.66
CA LYS A 523 -18.62 -17.79 -5.33
C LYS A 523 -18.36 -18.81 -4.21
N MET A 524 -17.20 -19.46 -4.24
CA MET A 524 -16.80 -20.43 -3.22
C MET A 524 -16.59 -19.77 -1.85
N ILE A 525 -15.88 -18.64 -1.82
CA ILE A 525 -15.68 -17.85 -0.59
C ILE A 525 -17.02 -17.33 -0.04
N LEU A 526 -17.92 -16.86 -0.92
CA LEU A 526 -19.24 -16.39 -0.52
C LEU A 526 -20.08 -17.53 0.10
N ALA A 527 -20.02 -18.74 -0.50
CA ALA A 527 -20.71 -19.92 0.02
C ALA A 527 -20.15 -20.36 1.39
N GLU A 528 -18.83 -20.33 1.57
CA GLU A 528 -18.20 -20.60 2.88
C GLU A 528 -18.60 -19.56 3.94
N CYS A 529 -18.61 -18.27 3.57
CA CYS A 529 -19.03 -17.21 4.49
C CYS A 529 -20.49 -17.35 4.91
N LEU A 530 -21.38 -17.69 3.96
CA LEU A 530 -22.79 -17.96 4.25
C LEU A 530 -22.97 -19.20 5.13
N ALA A 531 -22.22 -20.28 4.85
CA ALA A 531 -22.27 -21.50 5.67
C ALA A 531 -21.77 -21.25 7.11
N GLN A 532 -20.67 -20.49 7.28
CA GLN A 532 -20.18 -20.11 8.60
C GLN A 532 -21.15 -19.17 9.33
N GLY A 533 -21.76 -18.22 8.61
CA GLY A 533 -22.80 -17.34 9.14
C GLY A 533 -24.01 -18.10 9.66
N ASN A 534 -24.54 -19.04 8.86
CA ASN A 534 -25.66 -19.89 9.26
C ASN A 534 -25.30 -20.79 10.45
N LYS A 535 -24.08 -21.34 10.49
CA LYS A 535 -23.62 -22.18 11.61
C LYS A 535 -23.53 -21.38 12.91
N ARG A 536 -23.03 -20.13 12.86
CA ARG A 536 -23.03 -19.22 14.01
C ARG A 536 -24.43 -18.81 14.44
N PHE A 537 -25.32 -18.55 13.48
CA PHE A 537 -26.70 -18.20 13.76
C PHE A 537 -27.43 -19.34 14.50
N GLU A 538 -27.25 -20.59 14.06
CA GLU A 538 -27.86 -21.72 14.76
C GLU A 538 -27.24 -22.01 16.12
N GLN A 539 -25.93 -21.81 16.28
CA GLN A 539 -25.31 -21.87 17.61
C GLN A 539 -25.92 -20.83 18.56
N TYR A 540 -26.08 -19.59 18.08
CA TYR A 540 -26.69 -18.52 18.86
C TYR A 540 -28.15 -18.82 19.23
N LYS A 541 -28.91 -19.44 18.31
CA LYS A 541 -30.29 -19.86 18.56
C LYS A 541 -30.37 -20.92 19.66
N VAL A 542 -29.50 -21.93 19.61
CA VAL A 542 -29.43 -22.98 20.64
C VAL A 542 -29.04 -22.40 22.00
N GLU A 543 -28.05 -21.51 22.06
CA GLU A 543 -27.66 -20.82 23.30
C GLU A 543 -28.80 -19.98 23.88
N LEU A 544 -29.57 -19.30 23.02
CA LEU A 544 -30.72 -18.51 23.44
C LEU A 544 -31.85 -19.39 23.98
N GLU A 545 -32.13 -20.53 23.35
CA GLU A 545 -33.12 -21.50 23.82
C GLU A 545 -32.72 -22.11 25.17
N GLN A 546 -31.44 -22.43 25.37
CA GLN A 546 -30.91 -22.89 26.65
C GLN A 546 -31.09 -21.84 27.76
N LYS A 547 -30.72 -20.59 27.50
CA LYS A 547 -30.91 -19.49 28.46
C LYS A 547 -32.39 -19.28 28.82
N MET A 548 -33.28 -19.34 27.83
CA MET A 548 -34.72 -19.27 28.09
C MET A 548 -35.22 -20.43 28.94
N GLN A 549 -34.66 -21.63 28.76
CA GLN A 549 -35.03 -22.80 29.54
C GLN A 549 -34.53 -22.71 30.99
N GLU A 550 -33.31 -22.23 31.19
CA GLU A 550 -32.73 -21.96 32.53
C GLU A 550 -33.55 -20.89 33.29
N GLU A 551 -33.92 -19.80 32.62
CA GLU A 551 -34.81 -18.77 33.18
C GLU A 551 -36.18 -19.35 33.56
N ARG A 552 -36.77 -20.20 32.70
CA ARG A 552 -38.05 -20.87 32.99
C ARG A 552 -37.95 -21.81 34.19
N GLU A 553 -36.85 -22.55 34.35
CA GLU A 553 -36.62 -23.38 35.52
C GLU A 553 -36.43 -22.56 36.79
N LYS A 554 -35.68 -21.45 36.71
CA LYS A 554 -35.48 -20.54 37.83
C LYS A 554 -36.82 -19.96 38.31
N MET A 555 -37.62 -19.45 37.36
CA MET A 555 -38.99 -18.97 37.62
C MET A 555 -39.87 -20.06 38.24
N ARG A 556 -39.78 -21.31 37.76
CA ARG A 556 -40.53 -22.45 38.32
C ARG A 556 -40.15 -22.71 39.78
N LYS A 557 -38.85 -22.76 40.09
CA LYS A 557 -38.34 -22.99 41.46
C LYS A 557 -38.74 -21.87 42.41
N GLU A 558 -38.69 -20.61 41.96
CA GLU A 558 -39.17 -19.48 42.74
C GLU A 558 -40.68 -19.58 42.99
N TYR A 559 -41.47 -19.94 41.98
CA TYR A 559 -42.91 -20.13 42.13
C TYR A 559 -43.27 -21.27 43.09
N GLU A 560 -42.57 -22.41 43.02
CA GLU A 560 -42.74 -23.51 43.98
C GLU A 560 -42.37 -23.10 45.41
N ALA A 561 -41.31 -22.31 45.59
CA ALA A 561 -40.91 -21.81 46.90
C ALA A 561 -41.97 -20.86 47.49
N ILE A 562 -42.57 -20.00 46.66
CA ILE A 562 -43.68 -19.14 47.05
C ILE A 562 -44.90 -19.98 47.45
N LEU A 563 -45.23 -21.00 46.66
CA LEU A 563 -46.38 -21.87 46.93
C LEU A 563 -46.20 -22.63 48.25
N LYS A 564 -45.00 -23.16 48.51
CA LYS A 564 -44.67 -23.85 49.78
C LYS A 564 -44.78 -22.91 50.99
N ARG A 565 -44.34 -21.65 50.87
CA ARG A 565 -44.51 -20.65 51.95
C ARG A 565 -45.98 -20.38 52.21
N LYS A 566 -46.80 -20.17 51.17
CA LYS A 566 -48.24 -19.94 51.32
C LYS A 566 -48.98 -21.14 51.91
N LEU A 567 -48.59 -22.36 51.56
CA LEU A 567 -49.17 -23.57 52.13
C LEU A 567 -48.87 -23.66 53.63
N LYS A 568 -47.61 -23.39 54.01
CA LYS A 568 -47.19 -23.35 55.41
C LYS A 568 -47.92 -22.27 56.21
N GLU A 569 -48.06 -21.07 55.65
CA GLU A 569 -48.83 -19.98 56.26
C GLU A 569 -50.31 -20.35 56.46
N ALA A 570 -50.90 -21.10 55.52
CA ALA A 570 -52.27 -21.60 55.64
C ALA A 570 -52.41 -22.67 56.73
N ASP A 571 -51.45 -23.61 56.81
CA ASP A 571 -51.40 -24.64 57.85
C ASP A 571 -51.21 -24.01 59.24
N ASP A 572 -50.27 -23.06 59.38
CA ASP A 572 -50.02 -22.33 60.62
C ASP A 572 -51.27 -21.54 61.06
N LEU A 573 -52.01 -20.94 60.11
CA LEU A 573 -53.26 -20.22 60.39
C LEU A 573 -54.39 -21.19 60.79
N GLN A 574 -54.44 -22.38 60.20
CA GLN A 574 -55.42 -23.40 60.54
C GLN A 574 -55.14 -24.00 61.93
N GLU A 575 -53.87 -24.23 62.27
CA GLU A 575 -53.45 -24.67 63.60
C GLU A 575 -53.73 -23.60 64.67
N ALA A 576 -53.47 -22.32 64.36
CA ALA A 576 -53.81 -21.20 65.24
C ALA A 576 -55.33 -21.08 65.47
N LYS A 577 -56.14 -21.29 64.42
CA LYS A 577 -57.62 -21.35 64.55
C LYS A 577 -58.05 -22.54 65.40
N PHE A 578 -57.44 -23.71 65.21
CA PHE A 578 -57.74 -24.90 65.99
C PHE A 578 -57.41 -24.71 67.48
N LYS A 579 -56.22 -24.19 67.80
CA LYS A 579 -55.80 -23.81 69.17
C LYS A 579 -56.75 -22.78 69.80
N LYS A 580 -57.20 -21.79 69.02
CA LYS A 580 -58.17 -20.79 69.50
C LYS A 580 -59.55 -21.41 69.76
N LEU A 581 -59.98 -22.37 68.96
CA LEU A 581 -61.23 -23.12 69.18
C LEU A 581 -61.15 -24.01 70.42
N THR A 582 -60.01 -24.69 70.64
CA THR A 582 -59.78 -25.51 71.85
C THR A 582 -59.66 -24.66 73.12
N SER A 583 -59.08 -23.46 73.04
CA SER A 583 -59.10 -22.51 74.17
C SER A 583 -60.53 -22.05 74.50
N LYS A 584 -61.38 -21.80 73.50
CA LYS A 584 -62.79 -21.43 73.72
C LYS A 584 -63.64 -22.58 74.25
N LEU A 585 -63.33 -23.83 73.87
CA LEU A 585 -63.98 -25.02 74.40
C LEU A 585 -63.57 -25.31 75.85
N SER A 586 -62.31 -25.03 76.22
CA SER A 586 -61.83 -25.14 77.61
C SER A 586 -62.34 -24.00 78.51
N ASP A 587 -62.51 -22.80 77.97
CA ASP A 587 -63.19 -21.70 78.68
C ASP A 587 -64.69 -21.99 78.89
N HIS A 588 -65.36 -22.69 77.96
CA HIS A 588 -66.75 -23.12 78.13
C HIS A 588 -66.93 -24.36 79.03
N SER A 589 -65.93 -25.23 79.18
CA SER A 589 -65.99 -26.33 80.16
C SER A 589 -65.74 -25.85 81.60
N SER A 590 -65.17 -24.66 81.79
CA SER A 590 -65.01 -24.06 83.13
C SER A 590 -66.30 -23.45 83.71
N PHE A 591 -67.43 -23.57 83.01
CA PHE A 591 -68.75 -23.15 83.50
C PHE A 591 -69.81 -24.27 83.57
N SER A 592 -69.44 -25.55 83.47
CA SER A 592 -70.38 -26.67 83.69
C SER A 592 -69.90 -27.82 84.59
N GLU A 593 -68.80 -27.66 85.34
CA GLU A 593 -68.38 -28.61 86.40
C GLU A 593 -68.29 -27.91 87.77
N SER A 594 -69.34 -27.14 88.07
CA SER A 594 -69.82 -26.89 89.46
C SER A 594 -71.22 -27.48 89.66
N ALA A 595 -71.55 -28.51 88.87
CA ALA A 595 -72.58 -29.50 89.16
C ALA A 595 -72.01 -30.85 88.70
N TYR A 596 -71.63 -31.68 89.67
CA TYR A 596 -71.02 -33.01 89.58
C TYR A 596 -69.48 -33.10 89.51
N LEU A 597 -68.95 -33.12 90.74
CA LEU A 597 -67.78 -33.82 91.30
C LEU A 597 -66.38 -33.48 90.77
#